data_AF-A0A314XNB3-F1
#
_entry.id   AF-A0A314XNB3-F1
#
_cell.length_a   1.000
_cell.length_b   1.000
_cell.length_c   1.000
_cell.angle_alpha   90.00
_cell.angle_beta   90.00
_cell.angle_gamma   90.00
#
_symmetry.space_group_name_H-M   'P 1'
#
loop_
_entity.id
_entity.type
_entity.pdbx_description
1 polymer ?
#
loop_
_entity_poly.entity_id
_entity_poly.type
_entity_poly.pdbx_seq_one_letter_code
_entity_poly.pdbx_strand_id
1 'polypeptide(L)' 'MVWDLSRIDEEQTPEDAEDGPPELLFIHGGHTSKISDFSWNPCEDWVVASVAEDNILQIWQMAENIYHDEDDLPEEPAKP' A
#
# COMPACT_ATOMS: atom_id res chain seq x y z
N MET A 1 6.26 -0.85 5.60
CA MET A 1 5.76 -1.72 4.51
C MET A 1 4.36 -2.16 4.87
N VAL A 2 3.50 -2.27 3.87
CA VAL A 2 2.15 -2.86 3.96
C VAL A 2 2.14 -4.10 3.07
N TRP A 3 1.51 -5.17 3.55
CA TRP A 3 1.51 -6.47 2.91
C TRP A 3 0.07 -6.94 2.71
N ASP A 4 -0.22 -7.57 1.58
CA ASP A 4 -1.48 -8.29 1.32
C ASP A 4 -1.20 -9.79 1.24
N LEU A 5 -1.72 -10.53 2.21
CA LEU A 5 -1.48 -11.97 2.32
C LEU A 5 -2.31 -12.79 1.31
N SER A 6 -3.31 -12.20 0.66
CA SER A 6 -4.06 -12.86 -0.43
C SER A 6 -3.17 -13.24 -1.59
N ARG A 7 -2.11 -12.45 -1.81
CA ARG A 7 -1.25 -12.48 -3.00
C ARG A 7 -0.05 -13.40 -2.88
N ILE A 8 0.08 -14.13 -1.76
CA ILE A 8 1.16 -15.10 -1.60
C ILE A 8 1.05 -16.15 -2.71
N ASP A 9 2.21 -16.48 -3.30
CA ASP A 9 2.36 -17.42 -4.41
C ASP A 9 1.74 -16.97 -5.75
N GLU A 10 1.33 -15.70 -5.89
CA GLU A 10 0.93 -15.16 -7.20
C GLU A 10 2.15 -15.09 -8.15
N GLU A 11 1.92 -15.41 -9.43
CA GLU A 11 2.96 -15.33 -10.46
C GLU A 11 3.26 -13.87 -10.80
N GLN A 12 4.53 -13.49 -10.74
CA GLN A 12 5.02 -12.16 -11.14
C GLN A 12 5.91 -12.25 -12.37
N THR A 13 6.04 -11.13 -13.09
CA THR A 13 7.08 -11.01 -14.12
C THR A 13 8.48 -11.00 -13.47
N PRO A 14 9.54 -11.39 -14.20
CA PRO A 14 10.90 -11.30 -13.67
C PRO A 14 11.29 -9.88 -13.25
N GLU A 15 10.79 -8.87 -13.95
CA GLU A 15 11.01 -7.46 -13.62
C GLU A 15 10.34 -7.07 -12.28
N ASP A 16 9.07 -7.43 -12.07
CA ASP A 16 8.36 -7.10 -10.83
C ASP A 16 8.94 -7.83 -9.61
N ALA A 17 9.46 -9.04 -9.81
CA ALA A 17 10.12 -9.82 -8.76
C ALA A 17 11.43 -9.19 -8.25
N GLU A 18 12.03 -8.25 -9.00
CA GLU A 18 13.19 -7.47 -8.52
C GLU A 18 12.77 -6.43 -7.46
N ASP A 19 11.53 -5.96 -7.49
CA ASP A 19 11.00 -4.95 -6.56
C ASP A 19 10.49 -5.56 -5.25
N GLY A 20 10.08 -6.83 -5.27
CA GLY A 20 9.69 -7.57 -4.07
C GLY A 20 8.75 -8.74 -4.36
N PRO A 21 8.37 -9.50 -3.32
CA PRO A 21 7.43 -10.62 -3.46
C PRO A 21 6.01 -10.10 -3.76
N PRO A 22 5.10 -10.94 -4.28
CA PRO A 22 3.78 -10.50 -4.74
C PRO A 22 2.90 -9.94 -3.62
N GLU A 23 3.11 -10.39 -2.38
CA GLU A 23 2.41 -9.88 -1.20
C GLU A 23 2.88 -8.48 -0.74
N LEU A 24 3.94 -7.92 -1.32
CA LEU A 24 4.40 -6.57 -1.00
C LEU A 24 3.51 -5.52 -1.67
N LEU A 25 2.49 -5.07 -0.94
CA LEU A 25 1.48 -4.14 -1.46
C LEU A 25 1.99 -2.70 -1.59
N PHE A 26 2.66 -2.18 -0.55
CA PHE A 26 3.05 -0.77 -0.52
C PHE A 26 4.25 -0.46 0.37
N ILE A 27 5.12 0.45 -0.12
CA ILE A 27 6.20 1.04 0.65
C ILE A 27 5.93 2.55 0.83
N HIS A 28 5.65 2.95 2.06
CA HIS A 28 5.61 4.37 2.42
C HIS A 28 7.03 4.93 2.59
N GLY A 29 7.50 5.69 1.60
CA GLY A 29 8.84 6.30 1.58
C GLY A 29 8.92 7.71 2.16
N GLY A 30 7.91 8.15 2.93
CA GLY A 30 7.83 9.54 3.40
C GLY A 30 8.75 9.93 4.56
N HIS A 31 9.24 8.96 5.34
CA HIS A 31 10.11 9.22 6.51
C HIS A 31 11.59 9.21 6.13
N THR A 32 12.35 10.18 6.64
CA THR A 32 13.80 10.32 6.43
C THR A 32 14.66 9.78 7.57
N SER A 33 14.02 9.38 8.68
CA SER A 33 14.64 8.79 9.85
C SER A 33 13.92 7.51 10.26
N LYS A 34 14.45 6.80 11.24
CA LYS A 34 13.88 5.55 11.73
C LYS A 34 12.48 5.79 12.30
N ILE A 35 11.54 5.00 11.80
CA ILE A 35 10.16 4.97 12.32
C ILE A 35 10.22 4.39 13.73
N SER A 36 9.66 5.14 14.68
CA SER A 36 9.58 4.76 16.09
C SER A 36 8.30 3.97 16.39
N ASP A 37 7.18 4.37 15.81
CA ASP A 37 5.87 3.73 15.99
C ASP A 37 4.90 4.08 14.86
N PHE A 38 3.81 3.33 14.75
CA PHE A 38 2.69 3.61 13.85
C PHE A 38 1.37 3.04 14.38
N SER A 39 0.25 3.59 13.92
CA SER A 39 -1.09 3.07 14.20
C SER A 39 -1.99 3.23 12.99
N TRP A 40 -2.82 2.22 12.76
CA TRP A 40 -3.97 2.31 11.86
C TRP A 40 -5.06 3.20 12.48
N ASN A 41 -5.77 3.93 11.63
CA ASN A 41 -6.99 4.62 12.02
C ASN A 41 -8.14 3.59 12.12
N PRO A 42 -8.85 3.49 13.25
CA PRO A 42 -9.98 2.57 13.40
C PRO A 42 -11.28 3.04 12.72
N CYS A 43 -11.34 4.31 12.29
CA CYS A 43 -12.53 4.94 11.74
C CYS A 43 -12.49 5.12 10.22
N GLU A 44 -11.30 5.16 9.63
CA GLU A 44 -11.12 5.38 8.19
C GLU A 44 -10.13 4.37 7.65
N ASP A 45 -10.59 3.57 6.69
CA ASP A 45 -9.79 2.52 6.08
C ASP A 45 -8.56 3.10 5.39
N TRP A 46 -7.46 2.35 5.50
CA TRP A 46 -6.18 2.66 4.87
C TRP A 46 -5.46 3.93 5.36
N VAL A 47 -6.01 4.63 6.36
CA VAL A 47 -5.34 5.78 6.99
C VAL A 47 -4.40 5.29 8.10
N VAL A 48 -3.15 5.73 8.06
CA VAL A 48 -2.10 5.39 9.02
C VAL A 48 -1.47 6.66 9.58
N ALA A 49 -1.24 6.67 10.90
CA ALA A 49 -0.38 7.63 11.55
C ALA A 49 0.97 6.97 11.89
N SER A 50 2.09 7.58 11.52
CA SER A 50 3.43 7.09 11.87
C SER A 50 4.34 8.21 12.37
N VAL A 51 5.25 7.88 13.28
CA VAL A 51 6.21 8.80 13.90
C VAL A 51 7.64 8.33 13.70
N ALA A 52 8.57 9.26 13.56
CA ALA A 52 10.00 8.98 13.39
C ALA A 52 10.88 9.72 14.41
N GLU A 53 12.12 9.26 14.56
CA GLU A 53 13.11 9.77 15.53
C GLU A 53 13.58 11.21 15.24
N ASP A 54 13.27 11.77 14.07
CA ASP A 54 13.56 13.16 13.66
C ASP A 54 12.40 14.14 13.95
N ASN A 55 11.49 13.76 14.86
CA ASN A 55 10.32 14.54 15.30
C ASN A 55 9.24 14.74 14.23
N ILE A 56 9.22 13.89 13.20
CA ILE A 56 8.21 13.93 12.16
C ILE A 56 7.05 12.98 12.49
N LEU A 57 5.83 13.52 12.45
CA LEU A 57 4.56 12.77 12.40
C LEU A 57 4.02 12.87 10.97
N GLN A 58 3.59 11.75 10.40
CA GLN A 58 2.88 11.72 9.13
C GLN A 58 1.54 10.99 9.31
N ILE A 59 0.47 11.59 8.77
CA ILE A 59 -0.80 10.92 8.54
C ILE A 59 -0.92 10.76 7.02
N TRP A 60 -1.07 9.53 6.56
CA TRP A 60 -1.07 9.19 5.15
C TRP A 60 -2.10 8.10 4.86
N GLN A 61 -2.55 8.08 3.60
CA GLN A 61 -3.47 7.09 3.06
C GLN A 61 -2.95 6.66 1.70
N MET A 62 -2.89 5.36 1.46
CA MET A 62 -2.55 4.85 0.13
C MET A 62 -3.67 5.16 -0.87
N ALA A 63 -3.32 5.33 -2.14
CA ALA A 63 -4.31 5.56 -3.18
C ALA A 63 -5.17 4.30 -3.42
N GLU A 64 -6.43 4.49 -3.79
CA GLU A 64 -7.41 3.39 -3.95
C GLU A 64 -6.96 2.35 -4.98
N ASN A 65 -6.31 2.81 -6.05
CA ASN A 65 -5.80 1.95 -7.11
C ASN A 65 -4.62 1.06 -6.70
N ILE A 66 -4.10 1.19 -5.48
CA ILE A 66 -3.02 0.34 -4.96
C ILE A 66 -3.57 -0.94 -4.35
N TYR A 67 -4.77 -0.90 -3.74
CA TYR A 67 -5.37 -2.03 -3.03
C TYR A 67 -6.66 -2.57 -3.66
N HIS A 68 -7.16 -1.94 -4.73
CA HIS A 68 -8.22 -2.51 -5.55
C HIS A 68 -7.63 -3.23 -6.77
N ASP A 69 -8.08 -4.46 -7.02
CA ASP A 69 -7.78 -5.18 -8.25
C ASP A 69 -8.52 -4.57 -9.44
N GLU A 70 -7.94 -4.62 -10.64
CA GLU A 70 -8.58 -4.10 -11.86
C GLU A 70 -9.92 -4.81 -12.17
N ASP A 71 -10.12 -6.02 -11.65
CA ASP A 71 -11.35 -6.82 -11.78
C ASP A 71 -12.54 -6.29 -10.95
N ASP A 72 -12.30 -5.40 -9.97
CA ASP A 72 -13.34 -4.76 -9.16
C ASP A 72 -13.90 -3.47 -9.79
N LEU A 73 -13.33 -3.01 -10.91
CA LEU A 73 -13.84 -1.85 -11.64
C LEU A 73 -15.06 -2.25 -12.47
N PRO A 74 -16.20 -1.56 -12.35
CA PRO A 74 -17.35 -1.83 -13.22
C PRO A 74 -16.93 -1.61 -14.68
N GLU A 75 -17.15 -2.61 -15.55
CA GLU A 75 -16.94 -2.47 -17.00
C GLU A 75 -17.55 -1.15 -17.47
N GLU A 76 -16.74 -0.25 -18.06
CA GLU A 76 -17.28 0.95 -18.71
C GLU A 76 -18.34 0.50 -19.74
N PRO A 77 -19.58 1.02 -19.70
CA PRO A 77 -20.56 0.68 -20.71
C PRO A 77 -19.99 1.05 -22.09
N ALA A 78 -19.99 0.09 -23.01
CA ALA A 78 -19.46 0.24 -24.35
C ALA A 78 -19.90 1.58 -24.95
N LYS A 79 -18.94 2.46 -25.25
CA LYS A 79 -19.21 3.73 -25.93
C LYS A 79 -19.88 3.42 -27.29
N PRO A 80 -20.98 4.11 -27.64
CA PRO A 80 -21.79 3.81 -28.83
C PRO A 80 -21.04 4.00 -30.15
#